data_AF-A6VW43-F1
#
_entry.id   AF-A6VW43-F1
#
_cell.length_a   1.000
_cell.length_b   1.000
_cell.length_c   1.000
_cell.angle_alpha   90.00
_cell.angle_beta   90.00
_cell.angle_gamma   90.00
#
_symmetry.space_group_name_H-M   'P 1'
#
loop_
_entity.id
_entity.type
_entity.pdbx_description
1 polymer ?
#
loop_
_entity_poly.entity_id
_entity_poly.type
_entity_poly.pdbx_seq_one_letter_code
_entity_poly.pdbx_strand_id
1 'polypeptide(L)'
;MGGFKVYNPSLKDGLEKGVYQYKNVISPFSSLETIKKTKKNKHLSVDENYGLVYDRTLTKVPAHIYGRECDIPQYSGDQLENFGFLRVPFRKIPRIKIYNRDELDKFVKSIESRDPNLKLLFRGQNTEYYVDRGAKEKELIFADANALEPSLIPSAVRRGILMEDIMPLWNSMLQSYLGSKRLGSSSLKDSDLIRFKSSPEFALFSLSLAQHYGLPSVGLDATDDIETALFFATYKYRLNNGIATYEYNLNNLKKEPVIYVLSPAERFHLNYSDYNPECASFLRPDKQSAKFLHTGWGLNKNNCARHIWVALYLDTEGDFGNIPTPGELFPESDSFVDHIKPIIEEINKGHLNPYFEGFYTF
;
A
#
# COMPACT_ATOMS: atom_id res chain seq x y z
N MET A 1 14.78 -15.21 7.87
CA MET A 1 14.93 -15.68 6.47
C MET A 1 15.51 -14.52 5.67
N GLY A 2 16.32 -14.75 4.63
CA GLY A 2 16.91 -13.65 3.85
C GLY A 2 15.89 -13.03 2.88
N GLY A 3 15.96 -11.71 2.65
CA GLY A 3 15.11 -10.98 1.71
C GLY A 3 15.38 -11.34 0.24
N PHE A 4 16.59 -11.83 -0.06
CA PHE A 4 16.91 -12.43 -1.36
C PHE A 4 16.60 -13.92 -1.43
N LYS A 5 15.83 -14.32 -2.46
CA LYS A 5 15.65 -15.73 -2.82
C LYS A 5 16.52 -16.11 -4.01
N VAL A 6 17.08 -17.32 -3.95
CA VAL A 6 17.83 -17.89 -5.08
C VAL A 6 16.84 -18.28 -6.17
N TYR A 7 17.03 -17.73 -7.36
CA TYR A 7 16.20 -18.05 -8.51
C TYR A 7 17.03 -18.89 -9.50
N ASN A 8 16.53 -20.10 -9.78
CA ASN A 8 17.07 -20.98 -10.80
C ASN A 8 16.10 -20.93 -11.99
N PRO A 9 16.33 -20.09 -13.00
CA PRO A 9 15.45 -20.04 -14.16
C PRO A 9 15.42 -21.41 -14.84
N SER A 10 14.21 -21.93 -15.10
CA SER A 10 14.06 -23.03 -16.05
C SER A 10 13.66 -22.45 -17.41
N LEU A 11 14.19 -23.02 -18.50
CA LEU A 11 13.91 -22.60 -19.88
C LEU A 11 12.41 -22.66 -20.25
N LYS A 12 11.57 -23.29 -19.42
CA LYS A 12 10.11 -23.40 -19.62
C LYS A 12 9.33 -22.17 -19.15
N ASP A 13 9.93 -21.28 -18.35
CA ASP A 13 9.16 -20.30 -17.60
C ASP A 13 8.88 -18.98 -18.36
N GLY A 14 9.44 -18.78 -19.57
CA GLY A 14 9.28 -17.55 -20.36
C GLY A 14 9.87 -16.27 -19.71
N LEU A 15 10.13 -16.32 -18.41
CA LEU A 15 10.59 -15.26 -17.52
C LEU A 15 12.06 -14.88 -17.73
N GLU A 16 12.89 -15.77 -18.30
CA GLU A 16 14.29 -15.44 -18.57
C GLU A 16 14.40 -14.15 -19.38
N LYS A 17 13.66 -14.01 -20.48
CA LYS A 17 13.75 -12.84 -21.37
C LYS A 17 13.20 -11.54 -20.74
N GLY A 18 12.22 -11.63 -19.83
CA GLY A 18 11.64 -10.46 -19.15
C GLY A 18 12.48 -9.94 -17.99
N VAL A 19 13.18 -10.84 -17.28
CA VAL A 19 13.98 -10.50 -16.09
C VAL A 19 15.34 -9.88 -16.45
N TYR A 20 15.91 -10.22 -17.62
CA TYR A 20 17.24 -9.72 -18.02
C TYR A 20 17.32 -8.19 -18.20
N GLN A 21 16.23 -7.52 -18.59
CA GLN A 21 16.24 -6.07 -18.87
C GLN A 21 16.45 -5.21 -17.62
N TYR A 22 16.09 -5.73 -16.44
CA TYR A 22 16.20 -5.05 -15.15
C TYR A 22 17.18 -5.73 -14.21
N LYS A 23 18.06 -6.59 -14.75
CA LYS A 23 19.09 -7.29 -13.99
C LYS A 23 20.22 -6.34 -13.61
N ASN A 24 20.68 -6.43 -12.36
CA ASN A 24 21.78 -5.64 -11.80
C ASN A 24 21.57 -4.12 -11.92
N VAL A 25 20.35 -3.64 -11.72
CA VAL A 25 20.11 -2.22 -11.49
C VAL A 25 20.71 -1.86 -10.13
N ILE A 26 21.77 -1.06 -10.15
CA ILE A 26 22.59 -0.75 -8.98
C ILE A 26 22.61 0.76 -8.77
N SER A 27 22.60 1.17 -7.51
CA SER A 27 22.76 2.58 -7.13
C SER A 27 24.06 3.17 -7.68
N PRO A 28 24.05 4.41 -8.22
CA PRO A 28 25.30 5.10 -8.52
C PRO A 28 26.14 5.37 -7.26
N PHE A 29 25.52 5.28 -6.07
CA PHE A 29 26.13 5.51 -4.76
C PHE A 29 26.58 4.20 -4.08
N SER A 30 26.89 3.20 -4.89
CA SER A 30 27.32 1.86 -4.46
C SER A 30 28.85 1.73 -4.43
N SER A 31 29.37 0.62 -3.89
CA SER A 31 30.81 0.33 -3.85
C SER A 31 31.32 -0.12 -5.23
N LEU A 32 31.64 0.84 -6.10
CA LEU A 32 32.09 0.59 -7.48
C LEU A 32 33.29 -0.36 -7.56
N GLU A 33 34.25 -0.25 -6.63
CA GLU A 33 35.40 -1.16 -6.61
C GLU A 33 35.00 -2.61 -6.35
N THR A 34 34.15 -2.84 -5.36
CA THR A 34 33.63 -4.18 -5.02
C THR A 34 32.88 -4.76 -6.21
N ILE A 35 32.02 -3.96 -6.85
CA ILE A 35 31.24 -4.38 -8.01
C ILE A 35 32.17 -4.77 -9.18
N LYS A 36 33.18 -3.96 -9.50
CA LYS A 36 34.15 -4.25 -10.57
C LYS A 36 34.95 -5.54 -10.33
N LYS A 37 35.29 -5.82 -9.06
CA LYS A 37 36.04 -7.03 -8.65
C LYS A 37 35.16 -8.27 -8.60
N THR A 38 33.83 -8.12 -8.59
CA THR A 38 32.90 -9.24 -8.44
C THR A 38 32.69 -9.97 -9.77
N LYS A 39 33.00 -11.27 -9.79
CA LYS A 39 32.74 -12.12 -10.96
C LYS A 39 31.23 -12.31 -11.15
N LYS A 40 30.74 -12.05 -12.36
CA LYS A 40 29.37 -12.39 -12.76
C LYS A 40 29.22 -13.91 -12.80
N ASN A 41 28.06 -14.42 -12.40
CA ASN A 41 27.73 -15.84 -12.56
C ASN A 41 26.32 -16.00 -13.14
N LYS A 42 25.94 -17.25 -13.48
CA LYS A 42 24.61 -17.55 -14.05
C LYS A 42 23.51 -17.69 -12.98
N HIS A 43 23.86 -17.65 -11.69
CA HIS A 43 22.90 -17.80 -10.61
C HIS A 43 22.30 -16.45 -10.24
N LEU A 44 20.98 -16.37 -10.23
CA LEU A 44 20.27 -15.15 -9.91
C LEU A 44 19.79 -15.15 -8.47
N SER A 45 19.69 -13.96 -7.90
CA SER A 45 19.01 -13.71 -6.64
C SER A 45 17.99 -12.60 -6.86
N VAL A 46 16.78 -12.80 -6.34
CA VAL A 46 15.66 -11.87 -6.49
C VAL A 46 15.34 -11.30 -5.12
N ASP A 47 15.29 -9.97 -5.02
CA ASP A 47 14.62 -9.31 -3.89
C ASP A 47 13.11 -9.31 -4.16
N GLU A 48 12.36 -10.16 -3.47
CA GLU A 48 10.90 -10.27 -3.68
C GLU A 48 10.11 -9.08 -3.09
N ASN A 49 10.76 -8.18 -2.36
CA ASN A 49 10.12 -6.96 -1.90
C ASN A 49 10.02 -5.93 -3.04
N TYR A 50 11.01 -5.87 -3.93
CA TYR A 50 11.10 -4.83 -4.96
C TYR A 50 11.31 -5.34 -6.39
N GLY A 51 11.23 -6.66 -6.60
CA GLY A 51 11.35 -7.31 -7.90
C GLY A 51 12.71 -7.11 -8.57
N LEU A 52 13.73 -6.73 -7.80
CA LEU A 52 15.06 -6.43 -8.31
C LEU A 52 15.88 -7.71 -8.37
N VAL A 53 16.46 -7.97 -9.54
CA VAL A 53 17.19 -9.21 -9.82
C VAL A 53 18.67 -8.94 -9.97
N TYR A 54 19.48 -9.74 -9.29
CA TYR A 54 20.92 -9.58 -9.23
C TYR A 54 21.66 -10.88 -9.54
N ASP A 55 22.90 -10.75 -10.02
CA ASP A 55 23.86 -11.84 -9.91
C ASP A 55 24.03 -12.19 -8.43
N ARG A 56 23.96 -13.49 -8.11
CA ARG A 56 24.06 -13.98 -6.73
C ARG A 56 25.37 -13.61 -6.04
N THR A 57 26.42 -13.32 -6.80
CA THR A 57 27.70 -12.85 -6.25
C THR A 57 27.59 -11.42 -5.72
N LEU A 58 26.81 -10.55 -6.36
CA LEU A 58 26.63 -9.15 -5.96
C LEU A 58 25.86 -9.02 -4.64
N THR A 59 24.94 -9.93 -4.36
CA THR A 59 24.15 -9.94 -3.11
C THR A 59 24.88 -10.56 -1.92
N LYS A 60 26.10 -11.07 -2.12
CA LYS A 60 26.92 -11.73 -1.09
C LYS A 60 28.16 -10.96 -0.67
N VAL A 61 28.43 -9.84 -1.34
CA VAL A 61 29.57 -8.96 -1.07
C VAL A 61 29.05 -7.58 -0.66
N PRO A 62 29.84 -6.78 0.09
CA PRO A 62 29.46 -5.41 0.46
C PRO A 62 29.55 -4.48 -0.75
N ALA A 63 28.72 -4.75 -1.76
CA ALA A 63 28.57 -3.94 -2.96
C ALA A 63 27.68 -2.72 -2.69
N HIS A 64 26.86 -2.76 -1.65
CA HIS A 64 25.92 -1.68 -1.27
C HIS A 64 25.04 -1.31 -2.46
N ILE A 65 24.41 -2.33 -3.06
CA ILE A 65 23.71 -2.20 -4.34
C ILE A 65 22.54 -1.19 -4.30
N TYR A 66 21.99 -0.90 -3.12
CA TYR A 66 20.96 0.14 -2.91
C TYR A 66 21.54 1.50 -2.52
N GLY A 67 22.86 1.60 -2.40
CA GLY A 67 23.61 2.81 -2.13
C GLY A 67 23.86 3.05 -0.65
N ARG A 68 24.95 3.77 -0.35
CA ARG A 68 25.30 4.22 1.01
C ARG A 68 24.57 5.51 1.33
N GLU A 69 24.02 5.64 2.54
CA GLU A 69 23.21 6.82 2.90
C GLU A 69 23.94 8.14 2.72
N CYS A 70 25.19 8.18 3.20
CA CYS A 70 26.04 9.36 3.19
C CYS A 70 26.44 9.82 1.78
N ASP A 71 26.39 8.93 0.80
CA ASP A 71 26.72 9.24 -0.60
C ASP A 71 25.48 9.67 -1.40
N ILE A 72 24.28 9.34 -0.93
CA ILE A 72 23.03 9.72 -1.59
C ILE A 72 22.83 11.23 -1.37
N PRO A 73 22.70 12.03 -2.45
CA PRO A 73 22.54 13.47 -2.35
C PRO A 73 21.24 13.83 -1.63
N GLN A 74 21.16 15.08 -1.17
CA GLN A 74 19.91 15.59 -0.60
C GLN A 74 18.85 15.74 -1.69
N TYR A 75 17.65 15.26 -1.41
CA TYR A 75 16.46 15.43 -2.24
C TYR A 75 15.45 16.37 -1.56
N SER A 76 14.37 16.69 -2.28
CA SER A 76 13.27 17.50 -1.75
C SER A 76 12.72 16.89 -0.46
N GLY A 77 12.71 17.66 0.62
CA GLY A 77 12.19 17.27 1.93
C GLY A 77 13.28 16.82 2.89
N ASP A 78 14.49 16.46 2.43
CA ASP A 78 15.59 16.01 3.29
C ASP A 78 16.03 17.10 4.28
N GLN A 79 15.85 18.38 3.93
CA GLN A 79 16.14 19.51 4.81
C GLN A 79 15.18 19.64 6.01
N LEU A 80 14.04 18.93 5.98
CA LEU A 80 13.04 18.92 7.05
C LEU A 80 13.23 17.74 8.01
N GLU A 81 14.20 16.85 7.72
CA GLU A 81 14.49 15.68 8.53
C GLU A 81 14.94 16.08 9.95
N ASN A 82 14.35 15.43 10.95
CA ASN A 82 14.72 15.57 12.36
C ASN A 82 14.58 14.26 13.16
N PHE A 83 14.38 13.13 12.47
CA PHE A 83 14.10 11.83 13.06
C PHE A 83 14.78 10.66 12.31
N GLY A 84 15.82 10.93 11.54
CA GLY A 84 16.58 10.02 10.71
C GLY A 84 15.95 9.75 9.33
N PHE A 85 16.40 8.68 8.68
CA PHE A 85 15.92 8.30 7.36
C PHE A 85 15.35 6.88 7.34
N LEU A 86 14.30 6.70 6.54
CA LEU A 86 13.89 5.40 6.03
C LEU A 86 14.63 5.09 4.73
N ARG A 87 14.77 3.81 4.40
CA ARG A 87 15.50 3.33 3.23
C ARG A 87 14.63 2.45 2.35
N VAL A 88 14.69 2.74 1.06
CA VAL A 88 14.17 1.91 -0.03
C VAL A 88 15.26 1.82 -1.09
N PRO A 89 15.14 0.97 -2.13
CA PRO A 89 16.17 0.87 -3.15
C PRO A 89 16.50 2.24 -3.74
N PHE A 90 17.79 2.58 -3.70
CA PHE A 90 18.38 3.76 -4.34
C PHE A 90 17.99 5.12 -3.74
N ARG A 91 17.28 5.16 -2.61
CA ARG A 91 16.81 6.42 -2.02
C ARG A 91 16.76 6.36 -0.49
N LYS A 92 16.86 7.55 0.12
CA LYS A 92 16.53 7.81 1.53
C LYS A 92 15.27 8.67 1.61
N ILE A 93 14.48 8.44 2.64
CA ILE A 93 13.19 9.10 2.87
C ILE A 93 13.29 9.79 4.23
N PRO A 94 13.11 11.12 4.31
CA PRO A 94 13.23 11.83 5.57
C PRO A 94 12.11 11.45 6.52
N ARG A 95 12.48 11.26 7.79
CA ARG A 95 11.55 11.06 8.91
C ARG A 95 11.43 12.39 9.63
N ILE A 96 10.20 12.87 9.78
CA ILE A 96 9.88 14.18 10.35
C ILE A 96 8.98 13.94 11.56
N LYS A 97 9.43 14.33 12.74
CA LYS A 97 8.61 14.37 13.95
C LYS A 97 7.71 15.60 13.93
N ILE A 98 6.41 15.37 14.15
CA ILE A 98 5.35 16.36 14.18
C ILE A 98 4.74 16.36 15.58
N TYR A 99 4.75 17.50 16.25
CA TYR A 99 4.36 17.59 17.67
C TYR A 99 2.90 17.97 17.90
N ASN A 100 2.23 18.55 16.91
CA ASN A 100 0.87 19.06 17.07
C ASN A 100 0.19 19.31 15.71
N ARG A 101 -1.09 19.69 15.77
CA ARG A 101 -1.92 20.04 14.61
C ARG A 101 -1.34 21.17 13.76
N ASP A 102 -0.85 22.24 14.38
CA ASP A 102 -0.35 23.41 13.65
C ASP A 102 0.85 23.07 12.78
N GLU A 103 1.75 22.22 13.27
CA GLU A 103 2.90 21.72 12.52
C GLU A 103 2.48 20.84 11.34
N LEU A 104 1.51 19.93 11.56
CA LEU A 104 0.96 19.08 10.50
C LEU A 104 0.34 19.94 9.39
N ASP A 105 -0.52 20.89 9.76
CA ASP A 105 -1.20 21.77 8.81
C ASP A 105 -0.22 22.65 8.03
N LYS A 106 0.80 23.20 8.70
CA LYS A 106 1.88 23.96 8.05
C LYS A 106 2.66 23.09 7.08
N PHE A 107 2.98 21.85 7.47
CA PHE A 107 3.67 20.91 6.60
C PHE A 107 2.83 20.63 5.35
N VAL A 108 1.57 20.21 5.50
CA VAL A 108 0.68 19.87 4.38
C VAL A 108 0.49 21.06 3.43
N LYS A 109 0.28 22.27 3.98
CA LYS A 109 0.14 23.50 3.17
C LYS A 109 1.42 23.90 2.45
N SER A 110 2.59 23.47 2.93
CA SER A 110 3.88 23.76 2.30
C SER A 110 4.21 22.85 1.11
N ILE A 111 3.41 21.79 0.89
CA ILE A 111 3.66 20.84 -0.19
C ILE A 111 3.24 21.46 -1.52
N GLU A 112 4.22 21.69 -2.38
CA GLU A 112 4.01 22.14 -3.75
C GLU A 112 4.45 21.05 -4.74
N SER A 113 3.49 20.50 -5.51
CA SER A 113 3.84 19.60 -6.61
C SER A 113 4.26 20.42 -7.83
N ARG A 114 5.49 20.21 -8.30
CA ARG A 114 6.01 20.79 -9.56
C ARG A 114 5.74 19.90 -10.78
N ASP A 115 5.21 18.70 -10.57
CA ASP A 115 4.86 17.76 -11.63
C ASP A 115 3.37 17.40 -11.54
N PRO A 116 2.53 17.80 -12.51
CA PRO A 116 1.10 17.52 -12.48
C PRO A 116 0.77 16.01 -12.54
N ASN A 117 1.72 15.18 -12.97
CA ASN A 117 1.56 13.73 -12.99
C ASN A 117 1.72 13.10 -11.61
N LEU A 118 2.31 13.80 -10.64
CA LEU A 118 2.48 13.32 -9.28
C LEU A 118 1.26 13.73 -8.45
N LYS A 119 0.62 12.74 -7.80
CA LYS A 119 -0.47 13.00 -6.87
C LYS A 119 0.00 12.84 -5.44
N LEU A 120 -0.48 13.72 -4.58
CA LEU A 120 -0.24 13.66 -3.15
C LEU A 120 -1.26 12.72 -2.51
N LEU A 121 -0.78 11.61 -1.94
CA LEU A 121 -1.62 10.68 -1.19
C LEU A 121 -1.05 10.49 0.22
N PHE A 122 -1.89 10.06 1.14
CA PHE A 122 -1.55 9.82 2.53
C PHE A 122 -1.93 8.40 2.95
N ARG A 123 -1.19 7.89 3.92
CA ARG A 123 -1.54 6.66 4.63
C ARG A 123 -1.15 6.76 6.10
N GLY A 124 -2.13 6.72 6.98
CA GLY A 124 -1.91 6.60 8.42
C GLY A 124 -1.69 5.16 8.86
N GLN A 125 -0.79 4.98 9.82
CA GLN A 125 -0.62 3.72 10.54
C GLN A 125 -0.35 3.99 12.01
N ASN A 126 -1.16 3.35 12.86
CA ASN A 126 -0.97 3.35 14.31
C ASN A 126 0.36 2.68 14.74
N THR A 127 0.96 1.86 13.88
CA THR A 127 2.24 1.20 14.13
C THR A 127 3.01 1.11 12.83
N GLU A 128 4.27 1.54 12.85
CA GLU A 128 5.19 1.36 11.73
C GLU A 128 5.71 -0.08 11.67
N TYR A 129 5.70 -0.66 10.47
CA TYR A 129 6.25 -1.98 10.18
C TYR A 129 7.43 -1.87 9.21
N TYR A 130 8.39 -2.77 9.35
CA TYR A 130 9.57 -2.83 8.49
C TYR A 130 9.66 -4.18 7.78
N VAL A 131 10.36 -4.20 6.65
CA VAL A 131 10.73 -5.44 5.97
C VAL A 131 11.63 -6.26 6.91
N ASP A 132 11.26 -7.53 7.10
CA ASP A 132 12.06 -8.47 7.88
C ASP A 132 13.32 -8.87 7.10
N ARG A 133 14.39 -8.09 7.31
CA ARG A 133 15.70 -8.29 6.71
C ARG A 133 16.76 -8.34 7.80
N GLY A 134 17.63 -9.35 7.75
CA GLY A 134 18.71 -9.50 8.73
C GLY A 134 19.74 -8.39 8.64
N ALA A 135 20.35 -8.01 9.77
CA ALA A 135 21.35 -6.94 9.86
C ALA A 135 22.51 -7.10 8.85
N LYS A 136 23.04 -8.31 8.68
CA LYS A 136 24.09 -8.59 7.69
C LYS A 136 23.63 -8.31 6.26
N GLU A 137 22.39 -8.62 5.93
CA GLU A 137 21.86 -8.39 4.58
C GLU A 137 21.63 -6.90 4.33
N LYS A 138 21.11 -6.17 5.33
CA LYS A 138 21.02 -4.69 5.29
C LYS A 138 22.40 -4.05 5.09
N GLU A 139 23.42 -4.51 5.83
CA GLU A 139 24.80 -4.06 5.66
C GLU A 139 25.28 -4.27 4.21
N LEU A 140 25.05 -5.45 3.62
CA LEU A 140 25.49 -5.76 2.26
C LEU A 140 24.84 -4.86 1.18
N ILE A 141 23.59 -4.44 1.37
CA ILE A 141 22.84 -3.68 0.34
C ILE A 141 22.78 -2.16 0.59
N PHE A 142 22.75 -1.73 1.86
CA PHE A 142 22.63 -0.32 2.26
C PHE A 142 23.91 0.27 2.88
N ALA A 143 24.90 -0.56 3.22
CA ALA A 143 26.03 -0.19 4.11
C ALA A 143 25.59 0.29 5.50
N ASP A 144 24.45 -0.20 5.96
CA ASP A 144 23.94 0.07 7.30
C ASP A 144 23.13 -1.12 7.80
N ALA A 145 23.68 -1.83 8.78
CA ALA A 145 23.05 -2.95 9.47
C ALA A 145 21.70 -2.58 10.15
N ASN A 146 21.48 -1.30 10.47
CA ASN A 146 20.30 -0.80 11.17
C ASN A 146 19.30 -0.09 10.24
N ALA A 147 19.54 -0.08 8.93
CA ALA A 147 18.68 0.60 7.96
C ALA A 147 17.20 0.24 8.16
N LEU A 148 16.35 1.27 8.23
CA LEU A 148 14.92 1.13 8.44
C LEU A 148 14.21 1.06 7.09
N GLU A 149 13.76 -0.13 6.70
CA GLU A 149 13.12 -0.38 5.42
C GLU A 149 11.60 -0.51 5.63
N PRO A 150 10.77 0.48 5.27
CA PRO A 150 9.35 0.49 5.59
C PRO A 150 8.60 -0.62 4.83
N SER A 151 7.64 -1.25 5.51
CA SER A 151 6.80 -2.31 4.94
C SER A 151 5.40 -1.78 4.64
N LEU A 152 5.14 -1.55 3.35
CA LEU A 152 3.84 -1.21 2.78
C LEU A 152 3.36 -2.36 1.89
N ILE A 153 3.44 -3.58 2.40
CA ILE A 153 3.01 -4.79 1.71
C ILE A 153 1.47 -4.90 1.80
N PRO A 154 0.76 -4.98 0.65
CA PRO A 154 -0.68 -5.18 0.58
C PRO A 154 -1.21 -6.37 1.39
N SER A 155 -2.47 -6.28 1.80
CA SER A 155 -3.09 -7.23 2.73
C SER A 155 -3.17 -8.66 2.17
N ALA A 156 -3.51 -8.85 0.90
CA ALA A 156 -3.53 -10.20 0.29
C ALA A 156 -2.13 -10.80 0.24
N VAL A 157 -1.14 -10.03 -0.20
CA VAL A 157 0.26 -10.47 -0.33
C VAL A 157 0.84 -10.83 1.03
N ARG A 158 0.59 -10.03 2.07
CA ARG A 158 1.04 -10.28 3.44
C ARG A 158 0.44 -11.55 4.04
N ARG A 159 -0.82 -11.84 3.70
CA ARG A 159 -1.54 -13.05 4.16
C ARG A 159 -1.29 -14.27 3.27
N GLY A 160 -0.56 -14.12 2.17
CA GLY A 160 -0.33 -15.20 1.20
C GLY A 160 -1.59 -15.62 0.45
N ILE A 161 -2.57 -14.71 0.32
CA ILE A 161 -3.84 -15.01 -0.35
C ILE A 161 -3.71 -14.71 -1.84
N LEU A 162 -4.13 -15.68 -2.66
CA LEU A 162 -4.22 -15.54 -4.10
C LEU A 162 -5.47 -14.75 -4.47
N MET A 163 -5.34 -13.77 -5.36
CA MET A 163 -6.50 -12.95 -5.75
C MET A 163 -7.51 -13.77 -6.53
N GLU A 164 -7.07 -14.82 -7.21
CA GLU A 164 -7.92 -15.79 -7.91
C GLU A 164 -8.91 -16.50 -6.96
N ASP A 165 -8.59 -16.59 -5.66
CA ASP A 165 -9.45 -17.23 -4.66
C ASP A 165 -10.54 -16.28 -4.11
N ILE A 166 -10.31 -14.95 -4.16
CA ILE A 166 -11.23 -13.95 -3.59
C ILE A 166 -12.02 -13.20 -4.66
N MET A 167 -11.33 -12.77 -5.73
CA MET A 167 -11.90 -11.85 -6.71
C MET A 167 -13.15 -12.38 -7.42
N PRO A 168 -13.28 -13.68 -7.78
CA PRO A 168 -14.51 -14.17 -8.39
C PRO A 168 -15.73 -13.94 -7.51
N LEU A 169 -15.62 -14.29 -6.22
CA LEU A 169 -16.71 -14.12 -5.27
C LEU A 169 -17.02 -12.65 -5.00
N TRP A 170 -15.99 -11.83 -4.83
CA TRP A 170 -16.14 -10.38 -4.69
C TRP A 170 -16.84 -9.74 -5.90
N ASN A 171 -16.41 -10.10 -7.11
CA ASN A 171 -17.00 -9.65 -8.35
C ASN A 171 -18.47 -10.09 -8.46
N SER A 172 -18.80 -11.32 -8.08
CA SER A 172 -20.18 -11.80 -8.07
C SER A 172 -21.07 -11.01 -7.10
N MET A 173 -20.58 -10.67 -5.91
CA MET A 173 -21.31 -9.84 -4.96
C MET A 173 -21.54 -8.41 -5.50
N LEU A 174 -20.52 -7.78 -6.08
CA LEU A 174 -20.66 -6.49 -6.74
C LEU A 174 -21.64 -6.52 -7.91
N GLN A 175 -21.56 -7.55 -8.78
CA GLN A 175 -22.48 -7.69 -9.91
C GLN A 175 -23.92 -7.91 -9.46
N SER A 176 -24.13 -8.69 -8.38
CA SER A 176 -25.43 -8.89 -7.75
C SER A 176 -26.00 -7.58 -7.23
N TYR A 177 -25.22 -6.81 -6.46
CA TYR A 177 -25.62 -5.50 -5.97
C TYR A 177 -25.99 -4.55 -7.11
N LEU A 178 -25.11 -4.40 -8.10
CA LEU A 178 -25.39 -3.57 -9.27
C LEU A 178 -26.62 -4.06 -10.04
N GLY A 179 -26.87 -5.36 -10.10
CA GLY A 179 -28.08 -5.93 -10.72
C GLY A 179 -29.37 -5.65 -9.94
N SER A 180 -29.28 -5.46 -8.62
CA SER A 180 -30.42 -5.07 -7.78
C SER A 180 -30.85 -3.61 -8.00
N LYS A 181 -29.92 -2.75 -8.43
CA LYS A 181 -30.20 -1.34 -8.75
C LYS A 181 -30.91 -1.27 -10.10
N ARG A 182 -32.24 -1.24 -10.07
CA ARG A 182 -33.04 -0.96 -11.27
C ARG A 182 -32.71 0.43 -11.77
N LEU A 183 -32.20 0.52 -12.99
CA LEU A 183 -32.17 1.76 -13.71
C LEU A 183 -33.60 2.03 -14.17
N GLY A 184 -34.12 3.25 -13.92
CA GLY A 184 -35.47 3.62 -14.32
C GLY A 184 -35.73 3.41 -15.82
N SER A 185 -37.00 3.55 -16.24
CA SER A 185 -37.61 3.18 -17.53
C SER A 185 -37.03 3.79 -18.84
N SER A 186 -35.73 4.06 -18.91
CA SER A 186 -35.01 4.44 -20.13
C SER A 186 -34.09 3.29 -20.53
N SER A 187 -34.42 2.65 -21.66
CA SER A 187 -33.72 1.51 -22.28
C SER A 187 -32.22 1.71 -22.56
N LEU A 188 -31.70 2.93 -22.41
CA LEU A 188 -30.28 3.27 -22.57
C LEU A 188 -29.44 2.96 -21.33
N LYS A 189 -30.03 2.75 -20.14
CA LYS A 189 -29.25 2.60 -18.90
C LYS A 189 -28.87 1.14 -18.58
N ASP A 190 -29.75 0.18 -18.82
CA ASP A 190 -29.44 -1.24 -18.55
C ASP A 190 -28.35 -1.81 -19.48
N SER A 191 -28.32 -1.38 -20.74
CA SER A 191 -27.28 -1.78 -21.70
C SER A 191 -25.89 -1.29 -21.28
N ASP A 192 -25.80 -0.08 -20.74
CA ASP A 192 -24.54 0.51 -20.27
C ASP A 192 -24.02 -0.20 -19.04
N LEU A 193 -24.91 -0.58 -18.12
CA LEU A 193 -24.53 -1.37 -16.95
C LEU A 193 -24.08 -2.79 -17.32
N ILE A 194 -24.75 -3.44 -18.29
CA ILE A 194 -24.32 -4.74 -18.82
C ILE A 194 -22.94 -4.62 -19.48
N ARG A 195 -22.75 -3.57 -20.28
CA ARG A 195 -21.47 -3.29 -20.94
C ARG A 195 -20.36 -3.08 -19.91
N PHE A 196 -20.60 -2.25 -18.89
CA PHE A 196 -19.67 -1.98 -17.80
C PHE A 196 -19.29 -3.27 -17.06
N LYS A 197 -20.27 -4.08 -16.63
CA LYS A 197 -20.02 -5.36 -15.93
C LYS A 197 -19.17 -6.35 -16.74
N SER A 198 -19.17 -6.21 -18.06
CA SER A 198 -18.43 -7.08 -18.98
C SER A 198 -17.10 -6.47 -19.45
N SER A 199 -16.76 -5.25 -19.00
CA SER A 199 -15.61 -4.51 -19.46
C SER A 199 -14.42 -4.58 -18.47
N PRO A 200 -13.18 -4.34 -18.91
CA PRO A 200 -12.01 -4.33 -18.03
C PRO A 200 -12.11 -3.30 -16.89
N GLU A 201 -12.86 -2.21 -17.11
CA GLU A 201 -13.11 -1.17 -16.12
C GLU A 201 -13.80 -1.73 -14.86
N PHE A 202 -14.67 -2.73 -15.00
CA PHE A 202 -15.31 -3.37 -13.83
C PHE A 202 -14.28 -4.06 -12.92
N ALA A 203 -13.23 -4.66 -13.48
CA ALA A 203 -12.17 -5.27 -12.68
C ALA A 203 -11.37 -4.21 -11.91
N LEU A 204 -11.05 -3.07 -12.54
CA LEU A 204 -10.36 -1.95 -11.90
C LEU A 204 -11.23 -1.33 -10.79
N PHE A 205 -12.50 -1.08 -11.09
CA PHE A 205 -13.51 -0.63 -10.14
C PHE A 205 -13.60 -1.58 -8.93
N SER A 206 -13.78 -2.87 -9.19
CA SER A 206 -13.88 -3.90 -8.17
C SER A 206 -12.64 -3.94 -7.26
N LEU A 207 -11.44 -3.93 -7.84
CA LEU A 207 -10.19 -3.88 -7.08
C LEU A 207 -10.08 -2.61 -6.22
N SER A 208 -10.45 -1.46 -6.80
CA SER A 208 -10.40 -0.18 -6.09
C SER A 208 -11.34 -0.13 -4.89
N LEU A 209 -12.44 -0.90 -4.89
CA LEU A 209 -13.37 -0.98 -3.75
C LEU A 209 -12.96 -2.01 -2.68
N ALA A 210 -12.34 -3.12 -3.10
CA ALA A 210 -12.14 -4.32 -2.27
C ALA A 210 -11.53 -3.99 -0.90
N GLN A 211 -10.43 -3.24 -0.91
CA GLN A 211 -9.69 -2.92 0.31
C GLN A 211 -10.44 -1.97 1.23
N HIS A 212 -11.15 -0.99 0.68
CA HIS A 212 -11.93 -0.04 1.47
C HIS A 212 -13.09 -0.70 2.17
N TYR A 213 -13.60 -1.84 1.68
CA TYR A 213 -14.59 -2.63 2.41
C TYR A 213 -13.99 -3.70 3.33
N GLY A 214 -12.66 -3.86 3.33
CA GLY A 214 -11.94 -4.78 4.22
C GLY A 214 -11.54 -6.11 3.58
N LEU A 215 -11.68 -6.27 2.27
CA LEU A 215 -11.15 -7.45 1.59
C LEU A 215 -9.63 -7.40 1.48
N PRO A 216 -8.97 -8.57 1.60
CA PRO A 216 -7.60 -8.71 1.15
C PRO A 216 -7.48 -8.27 -0.32
N SER A 217 -6.52 -7.38 -0.60
CA SER A 217 -6.24 -6.88 -1.94
C SER A 217 -4.74 -6.88 -2.22
N VAL A 218 -4.38 -6.79 -3.50
CA VAL A 218 -3.01 -6.60 -4.00
C VAL A 218 -2.58 -5.13 -4.04
N GLY A 219 -3.43 -4.20 -3.61
CA GLY A 219 -3.10 -2.80 -3.52
C GLY A 219 -2.97 -2.32 -2.08
N LEU A 220 -2.56 -1.07 -1.97
CA LEU A 220 -2.44 -0.36 -0.72
C LEU A 220 -3.55 0.69 -0.67
N ASP A 221 -4.30 0.70 0.43
CA ASP A 221 -5.25 1.75 0.75
C ASP A 221 -4.49 3.05 1.01
N ALA A 222 -4.91 4.09 0.31
CA ALA A 222 -4.43 5.44 0.49
C ALA A 222 -5.62 6.39 0.43
N THR A 223 -5.37 7.65 0.72
CA THR A 223 -6.37 8.71 0.68
C THR A 223 -5.70 9.99 0.19
N ASP A 224 -6.40 10.89 -0.50
CA ASP A 224 -5.91 12.26 -0.75
C ASP A 224 -6.33 13.24 0.36
N ASP A 225 -6.99 12.74 1.42
CA ASP A 225 -7.39 13.49 2.59
C ASP A 225 -6.49 13.18 3.81
N ILE A 226 -5.83 14.22 4.33
CA ILE A 226 -4.97 14.10 5.50
C ILE A 226 -5.76 13.73 6.76
N GLU A 227 -7.02 14.15 6.90
CA GLU A 227 -7.82 13.86 8.10
C GLU A 227 -8.12 12.37 8.21
N THR A 228 -8.45 11.73 7.08
CA THR A 228 -8.59 10.28 6.98
C THR A 228 -7.30 9.56 7.38
N ALA A 229 -6.13 10.03 6.92
CA ALA A 229 -4.86 9.44 7.32
C ALA A 229 -4.54 9.65 8.81
N LEU A 230 -4.85 10.82 9.36
CA LEU A 230 -4.69 11.14 10.77
C LEU A 230 -5.58 10.24 11.65
N PHE A 231 -6.81 9.95 11.21
CA PHE A 231 -7.67 8.96 11.86
C PHE A 231 -6.98 7.60 11.96
N PHE A 232 -6.50 7.03 10.85
CA PHE A 232 -5.87 5.70 10.86
C PHE A 232 -4.53 5.65 11.61
N ALA A 233 -3.86 6.78 11.77
CA ALA A 233 -2.65 6.89 12.60
C ALA A 233 -3.00 6.90 14.09
N THR A 234 -4.07 7.58 14.50
CA THR A 234 -4.38 7.82 15.92
C THR A 234 -5.39 6.84 16.52
N TYR A 235 -6.23 6.20 15.70
CA TYR A 235 -7.21 5.22 16.15
C TYR A 235 -6.67 3.79 16.06
N LYS A 236 -7.07 2.96 17.02
CA LYS A 236 -6.77 1.53 17.05
C LYS A 236 -8.01 0.71 16.71
N TYR A 237 -7.87 -0.14 15.71
CA TYR A 237 -8.87 -1.15 15.37
C TYR A 237 -8.96 -2.24 16.45
N ARG A 238 -10.17 -2.62 16.83
CA ARG A 238 -10.47 -3.78 17.68
C ARG A 238 -11.61 -4.58 17.08
N LEU A 239 -11.52 -5.91 17.15
CA LEU A 239 -12.59 -6.82 16.76
C LEU A 239 -13.01 -7.62 18.00
N ASN A 240 -14.23 -7.38 18.50
CA ASN A 240 -14.79 -8.04 19.67
C ASN A 240 -16.11 -8.71 19.28
N ASN A 241 -16.22 -10.03 19.44
CA ASN A 241 -17.42 -10.80 19.12
C ASN A 241 -17.97 -10.55 17.69
N GLY A 242 -17.07 -10.35 16.72
CA GLY A 242 -17.47 -10.04 15.35
C GLY A 242 -18.05 -8.64 15.17
N ILE A 243 -17.81 -7.70 16.10
CA ILE A 243 -18.08 -6.27 15.94
C ILE A 243 -16.73 -5.58 15.92
N ALA A 244 -16.41 -4.87 14.84
CA ALA A 244 -15.21 -4.07 14.83
C ALA A 244 -15.48 -2.63 15.23
N THR A 245 -14.53 -2.06 15.95
CA THR A 245 -14.61 -0.73 16.53
C THR A 245 -13.27 -0.04 16.37
N TYR A 246 -13.30 1.29 16.34
CA TYR A 246 -12.12 2.12 16.38
C TYR A 246 -12.16 2.97 17.64
N GLU A 247 -11.09 2.89 18.42
CA GLU A 247 -10.91 3.71 19.61
C GLU A 247 -9.73 4.65 19.41
N TYR A 248 -9.91 5.93 19.72
CA TYR A 248 -8.79 6.87 19.74
C TYR A 248 -7.75 6.40 20.76
N ASN A 249 -6.48 6.32 20.36
CA ASN A 249 -5.46 5.62 21.13
C ASN A 249 -4.09 6.31 21.14
N LEU A 250 -3.92 7.52 20.60
CA LEU A 250 -2.62 8.19 20.44
C LEU A 250 -1.78 8.18 21.73
N ASN A 251 -2.35 8.67 22.84
CA ASN A 251 -1.65 8.82 24.13
C ASN A 251 -1.36 7.48 24.83
N ASN A 252 -1.88 6.37 24.31
CA ASN A 252 -1.61 5.03 24.83
C ASN A 252 -0.57 4.27 23.99
N LEU A 253 -0.05 4.87 22.92
CA LEU A 253 0.96 4.25 22.06
C LEU A 253 2.34 4.31 22.69
N LYS A 254 3.08 3.21 22.58
CA LYS A 254 4.48 3.14 23.05
C LYS A 254 5.49 3.72 22.06
N LYS A 255 5.05 3.94 20.82
CA LYS A 255 5.86 4.43 19.70
C LYS A 255 5.01 5.39 18.91
N GLU A 256 5.66 6.39 18.31
CA GLU A 256 5.01 7.36 17.44
C GLU A 256 4.31 6.64 16.27
N PRO A 257 3.00 6.87 16.05
CA PRO A 257 2.35 6.43 14.83
C PRO A 257 2.86 7.25 13.65
N VAL A 258 2.67 6.74 12.43
CA VAL A 258 3.24 7.31 11.22
C VAL A 258 2.15 7.67 10.20
N ILE A 259 2.30 8.82 9.56
CA ILE A 259 1.61 9.17 8.32
C ILE A 259 2.65 9.16 7.21
N TYR A 260 2.51 8.24 6.26
CA TYR A 260 3.29 8.28 5.03
C TYR A 260 2.68 9.26 4.06
N VAL A 261 3.50 10.20 3.59
CA VAL A 261 3.15 11.09 2.49
C VAL A 261 3.70 10.44 1.22
N LEU A 262 2.81 9.99 0.35
CA LEU A 262 3.11 9.29 -0.88
C LEU A 262 2.99 10.26 -2.06
N SER A 263 3.86 10.10 -3.05
CA SER A 263 3.82 10.86 -4.30
C SER A 263 3.90 9.94 -5.53
N PRO A 264 2.93 9.02 -5.73
CA PRO A 264 2.89 8.19 -6.93
C PRO A 264 2.54 9.02 -8.17
N ALA A 265 3.00 8.56 -9.33
CA ALA A 265 2.48 9.03 -10.61
C ALA A 265 1.01 8.59 -10.77
N GLU A 266 0.23 9.37 -11.50
CA GLU A 266 -1.22 9.18 -11.66
C GLU A 266 -1.61 7.75 -12.08
N ARG A 267 -0.87 7.19 -13.05
CA ARG A 267 -1.06 5.82 -13.53
C ARG A 267 -0.92 4.71 -12.47
N PHE A 268 -0.33 4.99 -11.31
CA PHE A 268 -0.06 4.01 -10.27
C PHE A 268 -1.15 3.95 -9.20
N HIS A 269 -2.11 4.87 -9.21
CA HIS A 269 -3.26 4.78 -8.33
C HIS A 269 -4.55 4.69 -9.15
N LEU A 270 -5.58 4.11 -8.53
CA LEU A 270 -6.94 4.12 -9.05
C LEU A 270 -7.78 4.97 -8.10
N ASN A 271 -8.70 5.73 -8.67
CA ASN A 271 -9.80 6.33 -7.94
C ASN A 271 -11.08 5.61 -8.36
N TYR A 272 -11.82 5.09 -7.38
CA TYR A 272 -12.99 4.28 -7.67
C TYR A 272 -14.09 5.11 -8.36
N SER A 273 -14.16 6.42 -8.06
CA SER A 273 -15.14 7.34 -8.65
C SER A 273 -14.98 7.48 -10.16
N ASP A 274 -13.79 7.25 -10.70
CA ASP A 274 -13.51 7.32 -12.14
C ASP A 274 -14.23 6.21 -12.92
N TYR A 275 -14.66 5.16 -12.20
CA TYR A 275 -15.32 3.98 -12.76
C TYR A 275 -16.70 3.73 -12.11
N ASN A 276 -17.15 4.57 -11.19
CA ASN A 276 -18.37 4.33 -10.42
C ASN A 276 -19.61 4.47 -11.32
N PRO A 277 -20.45 3.44 -11.46
CA PRO A 277 -21.69 3.56 -12.21
C PRO A 277 -22.68 4.48 -11.48
N GLU A 278 -23.32 5.39 -12.22
CA GLU A 278 -24.29 6.38 -11.68
C GLU A 278 -25.45 5.73 -10.89
N CYS A 279 -25.75 4.46 -11.14
CA CYS A 279 -26.82 3.72 -10.49
C CYS A 279 -26.50 3.27 -9.06
N ALA A 280 -25.27 3.46 -8.60
CA ALA A 280 -24.79 2.97 -7.33
C ALA A 280 -24.02 4.03 -6.55
N SER A 281 -24.16 3.97 -5.23
CA SER A 281 -23.37 4.75 -4.27
C SER A 281 -22.62 3.79 -3.37
N PHE A 282 -21.38 4.18 -3.03
CA PHE A 282 -20.45 3.45 -2.16
C PHE A 282 -19.92 4.44 -1.12
N LEU A 283 -20.67 4.58 -0.03
CA LEU A 283 -20.51 5.70 0.90
C LEU A 283 -19.19 5.65 1.67
N ARG A 284 -18.69 4.45 1.98
CA ARG A 284 -17.44 4.32 2.73
C ARG A 284 -16.21 4.82 1.96
N PRO A 285 -15.97 4.39 0.70
CA PRO A 285 -14.94 4.98 -0.15
C PRO A 285 -15.07 6.50 -0.32
N ASP A 286 -16.31 7.01 -0.48
CA ASP A 286 -16.58 8.46 -0.56
C ASP A 286 -16.11 9.19 0.71
N LYS A 287 -16.53 8.72 1.88
CA LYS A 287 -16.21 9.33 3.17
C LYS A 287 -14.73 9.29 3.55
N GLN A 288 -13.97 8.36 2.96
CA GLN A 288 -12.54 8.17 3.23
C GLN A 288 -11.64 8.80 2.15
N SER A 289 -12.24 9.46 1.15
CA SER A 289 -11.56 9.92 -0.07
C SER A 289 -10.61 8.85 -0.63
N ALA A 290 -11.14 7.65 -0.77
CA ALA A 290 -10.42 6.41 -1.02
C ALA A 290 -9.59 6.41 -2.31
N LYS A 291 -8.31 6.04 -2.21
CA LYS A 291 -7.42 5.78 -3.35
C LYS A 291 -6.78 4.40 -3.22
N PHE A 292 -6.53 3.76 -4.36
CA PHE A 292 -5.95 2.43 -4.40
C PHE A 292 -4.61 2.43 -5.15
N LEU A 293 -3.50 2.28 -4.43
CA LEU A 293 -2.16 2.19 -5.01
C LEU A 293 -1.86 0.73 -5.38
N HIS A 294 -1.76 0.43 -6.68
CA HIS A 294 -1.80 -0.95 -7.20
C HIS A 294 -0.44 -1.55 -7.54
N THR A 295 0.66 -0.99 -7.02
CA THR A 295 2.02 -1.38 -7.46
C THR A 295 2.64 -2.52 -6.65
N GLY A 296 2.00 -2.99 -5.58
CA GLY A 296 2.55 -3.94 -4.59
C GLY A 296 2.23 -5.42 -4.82
N TRP A 297 2.49 -5.97 -6.01
CA TRP A 297 2.10 -7.36 -6.35
C TRP A 297 3.23 -8.20 -6.95
N GLY A 298 3.04 -9.53 -6.99
CA GLY A 298 3.99 -10.47 -7.57
C GLY A 298 5.34 -10.48 -6.84
N LEU A 299 6.44 -10.26 -7.59
CA LEU A 299 7.79 -10.13 -7.03
C LEU A 299 8.11 -8.71 -6.54
N ASN A 300 7.16 -7.76 -6.61
CA ASN A 300 7.28 -6.35 -6.22
C ASN A 300 6.44 -6.03 -4.97
N LYS A 301 6.41 -6.94 -4.00
CA LYS A 301 5.42 -6.95 -2.91
C LYS A 301 5.39 -5.67 -2.06
N ASN A 302 6.54 -5.00 -1.92
CA ASN A 302 6.73 -3.78 -1.15
C ASN A 302 6.96 -2.54 -2.05
N ASN A 303 6.65 -2.62 -3.33
CA ASN A 303 6.93 -1.52 -4.26
C ASN A 303 6.12 -0.25 -3.95
N CYS A 304 4.99 -0.37 -3.24
CA CYS A 304 4.26 0.77 -2.70
C CYS A 304 5.14 1.69 -1.83
N ALA A 305 6.09 1.14 -1.07
CA ALA A 305 7.01 1.91 -0.23
C ALA A 305 7.94 2.83 -1.02
N ARG A 306 8.21 2.53 -2.30
CA ARG A 306 9.04 3.38 -3.15
C ARG A 306 8.38 4.71 -3.48
N HIS A 307 7.06 4.82 -3.29
CA HIS A 307 6.30 6.05 -3.50
C HIS A 307 6.27 6.98 -2.29
N ILE A 308 6.80 6.58 -1.11
CA ILE A 308 6.87 7.46 0.06
C ILE A 308 7.79 8.64 -0.24
N TRP A 309 7.27 9.86 -0.25
CA TRP A 309 8.09 11.05 -0.33
C TRP A 309 8.72 11.38 1.03
N VAL A 310 7.90 11.51 2.08
CA VAL A 310 8.34 11.71 3.48
C VAL A 310 7.51 10.86 4.44
N ALA A 311 8.01 10.61 5.65
CA ALA A 311 7.28 9.94 6.72
C ALA A 311 7.14 10.87 7.94
N LEU A 312 5.90 11.14 8.34
CA LEU A 312 5.57 12.01 9.46
C LEU A 312 5.29 11.16 10.70
N TYR A 313 6.05 11.37 11.79
CA TYR A 313 5.90 10.66 13.05
C TYR A 313 5.20 11.57 14.04
N LEU A 314 4.00 11.18 14.45
CA LEU A 314 3.18 11.99 15.35
C LEU A 314 3.65 11.77 16.78
N ASP A 315 3.89 12.86 17.52
CA ASP A 315 4.19 12.76 18.94
C ASP A 315 2.99 12.17 19.70
N THR A 316 3.23 11.20 20.57
CA THR A 316 2.16 10.50 21.31
C THR A 316 1.50 11.37 22.37
N GLU A 317 2.16 12.45 22.79
CA GLU A 317 1.62 13.44 23.72
C GLU A 317 1.14 14.72 22.99
N GLY A 318 1.19 14.72 21.66
CA GLY A 318 0.81 15.85 20.83
C GLY A 318 -0.70 16.07 20.75
N ASP A 319 -1.13 17.33 20.68
CA ASP A 319 -2.51 17.70 20.40
C ASP A 319 -2.72 17.90 18.89
N PHE A 320 -3.51 17.01 18.30
CA PHE A 320 -3.86 17.03 16.87
C PHE A 320 -5.28 17.56 16.61
N GLY A 321 -5.91 18.13 17.63
CA GLY A 321 -7.22 18.77 17.55
C GLY A 321 -8.35 17.79 17.21
N ASN A 322 -9.33 18.30 16.47
CA ASN A 322 -10.47 17.50 16.04
C ASN A 322 -10.05 16.56 14.91
N ILE A 323 -10.11 15.27 15.18
CA ILE A 323 -9.87 14.19 14.21
C ILE A 323 -11.23 13.57 13.88
N PRO A 324 -11.49 13.15 12.62
CA PRO A 324 -12.73 12.48 12.27
C PRO A 324 -13.08 11.35 13.23
N THR A 325 -14.36 11.22 13.52
CA THR A 325 -14.91 10.13 14.30
C THR A 325 -15.13 8.89 13.42
N PRO A 326 -15.27 7.69 14.02
CA PRO A 326 -15.62 6.49 13.25
C PRO A 326 -16.90 6.67 12.42
N GLY A 327 -17.96 7.31 12.95
CA GLY A 327 -19.21 7.51 12.20
C GLY A 327 -19.09 8.47 10.99
N GLU A 328 -18.10 9.37 11.01
CA GLU A 328 -17.81 10.24 9.87
C GLU A 328 -17.19 9.45 8.71
N LEU A 329 -16.24 8.55 8.99
CA LEU A 329 -15.52 7.76 7.98
C LEU A 329 -16.16 6.40 7.64
N PHE A 330 -17.00 5.86 8.51
CA PHE A 330 -17.68 4.58 8.36
C PHE A 330 -19.20 4.83 8.50
N PRO A 331 -19.95 4.84 7.39
CA PRO A 331 -21.37 5.11 7.43
C PRO A 331 -22.13 4.02 8.20
N GLU A 332 -23.09 4.42 9.05
CA GLU A 332 -23.95 3.49 9.81
C GLU A 332 -24.81 2.60 8.91
N SER A 333 -25.22 3.12 7.75
CA SER A 333 -25.92 2.39 6.71
C SER A 333 -25.22 2.60 5.37
N ASP A 334 -24.95 1.53 4.65
CA ASP A 334 -24.42 1.58 3.29
C ASP A 334 -25.16 0.52 2.47
N SER A 335 -25.92 0.96 1.47
CA SER A 335 -26.80 0.05 0.73
C SER A 335 -26.05 -1.08 0.02
N PHE A 336 -24.76 -0.90 -0.26
CA PHE A 336 -23.92 -1.99 -0.76
C PHE A 336 -23.63 -3.02 0.34
N VAL A 337 -23.20 -2.55 1.52
CA VAL A 337 -22.94 -3.38 2.70
C VAL A 337 -24.19 -4.15 3.13
N ASP A 338 -25.33 -3.46 3.18
CA ASP A 338 -26.62 -4.05 3.55
C ASP A 338 -27.04 -5.16 2.58
N HIS A 339 -26.75 -5.00 1.28
CA HIS A 339 -27.09 -5.99 0.24
C HIS A 339 -26.27 -7.27 0.36
N ILE A 340 -24.98 -7.15 0.66
CA ILE A 340 -24.05 -8.29 0.65
C ILE A 340 -23.88 -8.95 2.01
N LYS A 341 -24.16 -8.25 3.13
CA LYS A 341 -24.03 -8.80 4.49
C LYS A 341 -24.69 -10.18 4.66
N PRO A 342 -25.94 -10.43 4.20
CA PRO A 342 -26.54 -11.76 4.30
C PRO A 342 -25.77 -12.84 3.52
N ILE A 343 -25.19 -12.48 2.36
CA ILE A 343 -24.40 -13.40 1.53
C ILE A 343 -23.14 -13.84 2.28
N ILE A 344 -22.46 -12.90 2.92
CA ILE A 344 -21.25 -13.15 3.70
C ILE A 344 -21.54 -13.93 4.97
N GLU A 345 -22.64 -13.63 5.66
CA GLU A 345 -23.05 -14.41 6.83
C GLU A 345 -23.27 -15.88 6.48
N GLU A 346 -23.90 -16.17 5.34
CA GLU A 346 -24.08 -17.55 4.87
C GLU A 346 -22.75 -18.22 4.47
N ILE A 347 -21.85 -17.49 3.79
CA ILE A 347 -20.49 -17.97 3.47
C ILE A 347 -19.72 -18.33 4.73
N ASN A 348 -19.79 -17.47 5.75
CA ASN A 348 -19.09 -17.65 7.02
C ASN A 348 -19.70 -18.81 7.83
N LYS A 349 -21.04 -18.92 7.90
CA LYS A 349 -21.73 -20.04 8.59
C LYS A 349 -21.42 -21.39 7.95
N GLY A 350 -21.35 -21.45 6.62
CA GLY A 350 -20.99 -22.67 5.91
C GLY A 350 -19.50 -22.99 5.96
N HIS A 351 -18.68 -22.14 6.62
CA HIS A 351 -17.21 -22.18 6.58
C HIS A 351 -16.67 -22.28 5.13
N LEU A 352 -17.40 -21.70 4.19
CA LEU A 352 -17.14 -21.86 2.76
C LEU A 352 -15.90 -21.07 2.33
N ASN A 353 -15.60 -19.96 3.03
CA ASN A 353 -14.44 -19.15 2.71
C ASN A 353 -13.93 -18.34 3.93
N PRO A 354 -12.70 -18.57 4.43
CA PRO A 354 -12.17 -17.87 5.60
C PRO A 354 -11.84 -16.39 5.35
N TYR A 355 -11.82 -15.94 4.09
CA TYR A 355 -11.39 -14.57 3.75
C TYR A 355 -12.41 -13.48 4.11
N PHE A 356 -13.65 -13.86 4.43
CA PHE A 356 -14.75 -12.96 4.79
C PHE A 356 -15.07 -12.91 6.29
N GLU A 357 -14.26 -13.57 7.11
CA GLU A 357 -14.40 -13.51 8.57
C GLU A 357 -14.14 -12.07 9.06
N GLY A 358 -15.14 -11.45 9.71
CA GLY A 358 -15.08 -10.07 10.18
C GLY A 358 -15.33 -8.98 9.13
N PHE A 359 -15.73 -9.35 7.91
CA PHE A 359 -16.08 -8.41 6.84
C PHE A 359 -17.33 -7.59 7.21
N TYR A 360 -17.31 -6.26 6.98
CA TYR A 360 -18.37 -5.29 7.34
C TYR A 360 -18.72 -5.06 8.80
N THR A 361 -17.89 -5.55 9.72
CA THR A 361 -18.16 -5.35 11.15
C THR A 361 -17.66 -3.96 11.52
N PHE A 362 -18.52 -2.94 11.52
CA PHE A 362 -18.23 -1.59 12.03
C PHE A 362 -19.45 -1.07 12.79
#